data_AF-A0A842TDB9-F1
#
_entry.id   AF-A0A842TDB9-F1
#
_cell.length_a   1.000
_cell.length_b   1.000
_cell.length_c   1.000
_cell.angle_alpha   90.00
_cell.angle_beta   90.00
_cell.angle_gamma   90.00
#
_symmetry.space_group_name_H-M   'P 1'
#
loop_
_entity.id
_entity.type
_entity.pdbx_description
1 polymer ?
#
loop_
_entity_poly.entity_id
_entity_poly.type
_entity_poly.pdbx_seq_one_letter_code
_entity_poly.pdbx_strand_id
1 'polypeptide(L)'
;MSLKIPSKLKSYKSDISPVGFYFDIFTFGDIEIPIIPLPMRIDRLSNGQATLFIYPNYPKINNFLTKINLNLNYKGFFTTGLRNLINYAKQKYKKITYRELNEDVIKTWFNESLKFRIEIPSFKQDFTYLIIQFLTTFYILYSTENSSNGKTNVNMHLKLYCKRILRYIEKRIYNNTITIINSNDVINNAEILKKKKGKLFPNVITIKYHRNENDRERSMKLIPYLIYGDLYDVFSYNLNLLKSDKISTDTIIKPYINNQIINKGSKIQEFNISEIKIDDLL
;
A
#
# COMPACT_ATOMS: atom_id res chain seq x y z
N MET A 1 27.21 2.77 -1.96
CA MET A 1 27.20 2.09 -3.27
C MET A 1 25.95 2.54 -4.02
N SER A 2 26.05 3.31 -5.10
CA SER A 2 24.85 3.80 -5.81
C SER A 2 24.23 2.65 -6.62
N LEU A 3 23.06 2.17 -6.18
CA LEU A 3 22.29 1.13 -6.86
C LEU A 3 21.76 1.68 -8.20
N LYS A 4 22.42 1.39 -9.32
CA LYS A 4 21.86 1.66 -10.66
C LYS A 4 20.98 0.47 -11.07
N ILE A 5 19.70 0.56 -10.72
CA ILE A 5 18.68 -0.42 -11.09
C ILE A 5 18.09 0.02 -12.43
N PRO A 6 17.93 -0.89 -13.42
CA PRO A 6 17.43 -0.52 -14.74
C PRO A 6 16.02 0.09 -14.67
N SER A 7 15.79 1.16 -15.45
CA SER A 7 14.59 2.01 -15.40
C SER A 7 13.32 1.40 -15.98
N LYS A 8 13.38 0.23 -16.62
CA LYS A 8 12.22 -0.47 -17.18
C LYS A 8 12.23 -1.95 -16.81
N LEU A 9 11.25 -2.36 -16.02
CA LEU A 9 10.97 -3.75 -15.71
C LEU A 9 9.92 -4.29 -16.70
N LYS A 10 10.18 -5.47 -17.27
CA LYS A 10 9.20 -6.16 -18.12
C LYS A 10 8.07 -6.69 -17.23
N SER A 11 6.85 -6.20 -17.44
CA SER A 11 5.62 -6.79 -16.91
C SER A 11 5.18 -7.96 -17.78
N TYR A 12 4.82 -9.09 -17.19
CA TYR A 12 4.24 -10.23 -17.89
C TYR A 12 2.73 -10.32 -17.61
N LYS A 13 1.96 -10.78 -18.61
CA LYS A 13 0.52 -11.03 -18.45
C LYS A 13 0.23 -11.98 -17.28
N SER A 14 1.15 -12.86 -16.92
CA SER A 14 1.08 -13.83 -15.82
C SER A 14 1.62 -13.34 -14.46
N ASP A 15 1.84 -12.04 -14.26
CA ASP A 15 2.33 -11.52 -12.97
C ASP A 15 1.21 -11.41 -11.91
N ILE A 16 1.50 -11.84 -10.67
CA ILE A 16 0.59 -11.84 -9.51
C ILE A 16 0.14 -10.45 -9.05
N SER A 17 0.85 -9.40 -9.50
CA SER A 17 0.44 -8.00 -9.41
C SER A 17 -0.07 -7.59 -8.03
N PRO A 18 0.81 -7.53 -7.02
CA PRO A 18 0.40 -7.15 -5.67
C PRO A 18 0.06 -5.66 -5.59
N VAL A 19 -0.91 -5.32 -4.74
CA VAL A 19 -1.27 -3.95 -4.36
C VAL A 19 -1.53 -3.90 -2.87
N GLY A 20 -0.81 -3.03 -2.16
CA GLY A 20 -1.12 -2.67 -0.78
C GLY A 20 -1.54 -1.21 -0.68
N PHE A 21 -2.22 -0.85 0.39
CA PHE A 21 -2.68 0.51 0.65
C PHE A 21 -1.93 1.10 1.83
N TYR A 22 -1.60 2.38 1.75
CA TYR A 22 -0.97 3.12 2.83
C TYR A 22 -1.57 4.52 2.95
N PHE A 23 -1.38 5.12 4.12
CA PHE A 23 -1.70 6.52 4.37
C PHE A 23 -0.55 7.40 3.86
N ASP A 24 -0.87 8.32 2.97
CA ASP A 24 0.05 9.33 2.50
C ASP A 24 -0.18 10.65 3.26
N ILE A 25 0.79 11.55 3.14
CA ILE A 25 0.83 12.85 3.82
C ILE A 25 0.13 13.88 2.95
N PHE A 26 0.24 13.76 1.63
CA PHE A 26 -0.19 14.78 0.69
C PHE A 26 -1.47 14.35 -0.01
N THR A 27 -2.45 15.23 -0.01
CA THR A 27 -3.60 15.17 -0.92
C THR A 27 -3.12 15.54 -2.32
N PHE A 28 -3.57 14.82 -3.35
CA PHE A 28 -3.18 15.07 -4.74
C PHE A 28 -4.38 15.07 -5.67
N GLY A 29 -4.59 16.17 -6.40
CA GLY A 29 -5.71 16.31 -7.32
C GLY A 29 -7.04 16.08 -6.60
N ASP A 30 -7.84 15.16 -7.12
CA ASP A 30 -9.16 14.80 -6.58
C ASP A 30 -9.10 13.82 -5.40
N ILE A 31 -7.91 13.49 -4.89
CA ILE A 31 -7.73 12.59 -3.74
C ILE A 31 -7.71 13.43 -2.46
N GLU A 32 -8.90 13.63 -1.88
CA GLU A 32 -9.08 14.38 -0.63
C GLU A 32 -8.62 13.61 0.62
N ILE A 33 -8.77 12.28 0.60
CA ILE A 33 -8.29 11.40 1.67
C ILE A 33 -7.14 10.58 1.11
N PRO A 34 -5.88 10.88 1.47
CA PRO A 34 -4.72 10.35 0.77
C PRO A 34 -4.37 8.93 1.22
N ILE A 35 -5.26 7.98 0.92
CA ILE A 35 -5.02 6.54 1.04
C ILE A 35 -4.70 6.02 -0.36
N ILE A 36 -3.45 5.64 -0.59
CA ILE A 36 -2.94 5.42 -1.94
C ILE A 36 -2.59 3.93 -2.13
N PRO A 37 -3.01 3.32 -3.26
CA PRO A 37 -2.56 1.98 -3.65
C PRO A 37 -1.12 2.00 -4.14
N LEU A 38 -0.37 0.93 -3.85
CA LEU A 38 1.01 0.79 -4.31
C LEU A 38 1.38 -0.68 -4.61
N PRO A 39 1.98 -0.95 -5.78
CA PRO A 39 2.03 -0.11 -6.98
C PRO A 39 0.62 0.26 -7.47
N MET A 40 0.47 1.38 -8.18
CA MET A 40 -0.80 1.72 -8.83
C MET A 40 -1.02 0.84 -10.08
N ARG A 41 -1.64 -0.34 -9.93
CA ARG A 41 -1.86 -1.33 -11.01
C ARG A 41 -3.08 -1.01 -11.89
N ILE A 42 -3.11 0.20 -12.45
CA ILE A 42 -4.18 0.64 -13.37
C ILE A 42 -4.27 -0.26 -14.60
N ASP A 43 -3.13 -0.79 -15.06
CA ASP A 43 -3.06 -1.73 -16.18
C ASP A 43 -3.88 -3.01 -15.92
N ARG A 44 -3.93 -3.48 -14.68
CA ARG A 44 -4.71 -4.68 -14.31
C ARG A 44 -6.19 -4.35 -14.21
N LEU A 45 -6.50 -3.25 -13.55
CA LEU A 45 -7.86 -2.76 -13.38
C LEU A 45 -8.53 -2.49 -14.74
N SER A 46 -7.87 -1.75 -15.64
CA SER A 46 -8.43 -1.39 -16.94
C SER A 46 -8.59 -2.58 -17.90
N ASN A 47 -7.94 -3.70 -17.61
CA ASN A 47 -8.05 -4.93 -18.38
C ASN A 47 -8.93 -6.00 -17.69
N GLY A 48 -9.57 -5.69 -16.55
CA GLY A 48 -10.38 -6.67 -15.81
C GLY A 48 -9.56 -7.81 -15.20
N GLN A 49 -8.25 -7.61 -15.02
CA GLN A 49 -7.32 -8.66 -14.61
C GLN A 49 -7.05 -8.60 -13.11
N ALA A 50 -7.20 -9.74 -12.43
CA ALA A 50 -7.04 -9.84 -10.99
C ALA A 50 -5.69 -9.28 -10.47
N THR A 51 -5.76 -8.74 -9.26
CA THR A 51 -4.65 -8.14 -8.50
C THR A 51 -4.60 -8.80 -7.13
N LEU A 52 -3.41 -9.05 -6.60
CA LEU A 52 -3.26 -9.57 -5.24
C LEU A 52 -3.33 -8.42 -4.23
N PHE A 53 -4.35 -8.36 -3.39
CA PHE A 53 -4.37 -7.40 -2.28
C PHE A 53 -3.46 -7.85 -1.15
N ILE A 54 -2.60 -6.94 -0.68
CA ILE A 54 -1.75 -7.15 0.50
C ILE A 54 -2.51 -6.67 1.73
N TYR A 55 -2.79 -7.59 2.64
CA TYR A 55 -3.40 -7.28 3.94
C TYR A 55 -2.33 -7.11 5.02
N PRO A 56 -2.44 -6.09 5.89
CA PRO A 56 -1.56 -5.96 7.03
C PRO A 56 -1.94 -6.98 8.12
N ASN A 57 -1.10 -7.07 9.15
CA ASN A 57 -1.39 -7.82 10.36
C ASN A 57 -2.34 -7.00 11.25
N TYR A 58 -3.65 -7.21 11.07
CA TYR A 58 -4.69 -6.52 11.84
C TYR A 58 -4.52 -6.64 13.36
N PRO A 59 -4.29 -7.85 13.95
CA PRO A 59 -4.07 -7.97 15.38
C PRO A 59 -2.93 -7.07 15.89
N LYS A 60 -1.83 -6.98 15.16
CA LYS A 60 -0.69 -6.13 15.54
C LYS A 60 -1.03 -4.64 15.46
N ILE A 61 -1.78 -4.21 14.46
CA ILE A 61 -2.23 -2.81 14.34
C ILE A 61 -3.23 -2.49 15.45
N ASN A 62 -4.21 -3.36 15.70
CA ASN A 62 -5.21 -3.20 16.77
C ASN A 62 -4.54 -3.10 18.15
N ASN A 63 -3.58 -3.97 18.43
CA ASN A 63 -2.80 -3.90 19.68
C ASN A 63 -2.04 -2.57 19.83
N PHE A 64 -1.58 -1.97 18.72
CA PHE A 64 -0.95 -0.65 18.74
C PHE A 64 -1.99 0.46 18.96
N LEU A 65 -3.10 0.43 18.23
CA LEU A 65 -4.21 1.38 18.32
C LEU A 65 -4.78 1.47 19.74
N THR A 66 -5.01 0.33 20.41
CA THR A 66 -5.45 0.28 21.81
C THR A 66 -4.49 1.02 22.74
N LYS A 67 -3.18 0.86 22.55
CA LYS A 67 -2.16 1.51 23.39
C LYS A 67 -2.16 3.03 23.27
N ILE A 68 -2.56 3.56 22.11
CA ILE A 68 -2.63 5.01 21.85
C ILE A 68 -4.06 5.55 21.87
N ASN A 69 -5.03 4.74 22.30
CA ASN A 69 -6.46 5.08 22.38
C ASN A 69 -7.05 5.64 21.07
N LEU A 70 -6.66 5.05 19.95
CA LEU A 70 -7.23 5.31 18.63
C LEU A 70 -7.96 4.07 18.10
N ASN A 71 -8.81 4.29 17.11
CA ASN A 71 -9.45 3.26 16.31
C ASN A 71 -9.26 3.57 14.82
N LEU A 72 -9.13 2.51 14.01
CA LEU A 72 -9.06 2.59 12.56
C LEU A 72 -10.29 1.90 11.97
N ASN A 73 -11.11 2.67 11.25
CA ASN A 73 -12.18 2.12 10.43
C ASN A 73 -11.57 1.43 9.19
N TYR A 74 -11.28 0.13 9.30
CA TYR A 74 -10.67 -0.62 8.20
C TYR A 74 -11.54 -0.63 6.94
N LYS A 75 -12.87 -0.76 7.07
CA LYS A 75 -13.77 -0.68 5.92
C LYS A 75 -13.62 0.67 5.21
N GLY A 76 -13.66 1.77 5.96
CA GLY A 76 -13.43 3.11 5.43
C GLY A 76 -12.06 3.25 4.78
N PHE A 77 -11.01 2.74 5.43
CA PHE A 77 -9.64 2.79 4.91
C PHE A 77 -9.51 2.11 3.53
N PHE A 78 -9.96 0.85 3.41
CA PHE A 78 -9.86 0.12 2.15
C PHE A 78 -10.83 0.64 1.09
N THR A 79 -12.06 1.00 1.46
CA THR A 79 -13.05 1.56 0.52
C THR A 79 -12.53 2.85 -0.10
N THR A 80 -11.97 3.75 0.72
CA THR A 80 -11.35 4.99 0.24
C THR A 80 -10.16 4.72 -0.67
N GLY A 81 -9.25 3.82 -0.29
CA GLY A 81 -8.12 3.45 -1.13
C GLY A 81 -8.52 2.85 -2.48
N LEU A 82 -9.54 1.99 -2.49
CA LEU A 82 -10.09 1.39 -3.71
C LEU A 82 -10.78 2.42 -4.60
N ARG A 83 -11.58 3.32 -4.03
CA ARG A 83 -12.19 4.44 -4.78
C ARG A 83 -11.13 5.34 -5.39
N ASN A 84 -10.09 5.68 -4.64
CA ASN A 84 -8.95 6.45 -5.16
C ASN A 84 -8.28 5.74 -6.35
N LEU A 85 -8.05 4.42 -6.25
CA LEU A 85 -7.52 3.62 -7.34
C LEU A 85 -8.41 3.65 -8.58
N ILE A 86 -9.72 3.43 -8.39
CA ILE A 86 -10.71 3.37 -9.47
C ILE A 86 -10.85 4.72 -10.16
N ASN A 87 -10.96 5.80 -9.39
CA ASN A 87 -11.11 7.16 -9.93
C ASN A 87 -9.85 7.55 -10.72
N TYR A 88 -8.67 7.31 -10.15
CA TYR A 88 -7.42 7.54 -10.86
C TYR A 88 -7.30 6.70 -12.14
N ALA A 89 -7.74 5.44 -12.09
CA ALA A 89 -7.79 4.57 -13.27
C ALA A 89 -8.75 5.09 -14.34
N LYS A 90 -9.98 5.49 -13.98
CA LYS A 90 -10.97 6.09 -14.89
C LYS A 90 -10.38 7.31 -15.60
N GLN A 91 -9.78 8.24 -14.84
CA GLN A 91 -9.16 9.45 -15.39
C GLN A 91 -7.99 9.14 -16.33
N LYS A 92 -7.06 8.26 -15.92
CA LYS A 92 -5.91 7.89 -16.76
C LYS A 92 -6.34 7.14 -18.01
N TYR A 93 -7.30 6.23 -17.89
CA TYR A 93 -7.84 5.49 -19.02
C TYR A 93 -8.49 6.43 -20.05
N LYS A 94 -9.34 7.36 -19.59
CA LYS A 94 -9.94 8.40 -20.44
C LYS A 94 -8.89 9.27 -21.12
N LYS A 95 -7.86 9.70 -20.38
CA LYS A 95 -6.76 10.51 -20.93
C LYS A 95 -5.98 9.79 -22.04
N ILE A 96 -5.79 8.47 -21.94
CA ILE A 96 -4.97 7.69 -22.88
C ILE A 96 -5.80 7.20 -24.07
N THR A 97 -7.03 6.73 -23.82
CA THR A 97 -7.86 6.03 -24.82
C THR A 97 -9.00 6.89 -25.38
N TYR A 98 -9.26 8.05 -24.77
CA TYR A 98 -10.43 8.90 -25.04
C TYR A 98 -11.79 8.21 -24.83
N ARG A 99 -11.81 7.12 -24.04
CA ARG A 99 -13.02 6.35 -23.71
C ARG A 99 -13.23 6.28 -22.20
N GLU A 100 -14.47 6.10 -21.78
CA GLU A 100 -14.78 5.78 -20.40
C GLU A 100 -14.40 4.33 -20.07
N LEU A 101 -13.92 4.12 -18.85
CA LEU A 101 -13.64 2.77 -18.37
C LEU A 101 -14.96 2.10 -17.95
N ASN A 102 -15.30 1.00 -18.61
CA ASN A 102 -16.53 0.26 -18.36
C ASN A 102 -16.57 -0.29 -16.91
N GLU A 103 -17.69 -0.04 -16.20
CA GLU A 103 -17.93 -0.56 -14.85
C GLU A 103 -17.88 -2.08 -14.76
N ASP A 104 -18.32 -2.81 -15.79
CA ASP A 104 -18.25 -4.28 -15.82
C ASP A 104 -16.80 -4.78 -15.78
N VAL A 105 -15.88 -4.02 -16.36
CA VAL A 105 -14.44 -4.33 -16.30
C VAL A 105 -13.93 -4.13 -14.87
N ILE A 106 -14.38 -3.09 -14.17
CA ILE A 106 -14.04 -2.82 -12.77
C ILE A 106 -14.64 -3.90 -11.86
N LYS A 107 -15.90 -4.27 -12.07
CA LYS A 107 -16.58 -5.37 -11.35
C LYS A 107 -15.85 -6.69 -11.52
N THR A 108 -15.48 -7.02 -12.76
CA THR A 108 -14.69 -8.21 -13.07
C THR A 108 -13.35 -8.17 -12.35
N TRP A 109 -12.60 -7.07 -12.46
CA TRP A 109 -11.31 -6.91 -11.78
C TRP A 109 -11.42 -7.15 -10.27
N PHE A 110 -12.39 -6.53 -9.60
CA PHE A 110 -12.54 -6.62 -8.15
C PHE A 110 -12.91 -8.04 -7.73
N ASN A 111 -13.94 -8.63 -8.35
CA ASN A 111 -14.40 -9.98 -8.05
C ASN A 111 -13.32 -11.04 -8.29
N GLU A 112 -12.51 -10.86 -9.33
CA GLU A 112 -11.40 -11.77 -9.61
C GLU A 112 -10.23 -11.58 -8.64
N SER A 113 -9.98 -10.36 -8.17
CA SER A 113 -8.95 -10.06 -7.18
C SER A 113 -9.26 -10.69 -5.82
N LEU A 114 -10.55 -10.73 -5.42
CA LEU A 114 -10.99 -11.37 -4.16
C LEU A 114 -10.77 -12.89 -4.13
N LYS A 115 -10.59 -13.54 -5.28
CA LYS A 115 -10.34 -14.98 -5.34
C LYS A 115 -8.90 -15.36 -5.02
N PHE A 116 -7.98 -14.40 -4.95
CA PHE A 116 -6.60 -14.71 -4.59
C PHE A 116 -6.44 -14.98 -3.09
N ARG A 117 -6.09 -16.22 -2.75
CA ARG A 117 -5.70 -16.64 -1.41
C ARG A 117 -4.19 -16.87 -1.33
N ILE A 118 -3.42 -15.80 -1.46
CA ILE A 118 -1.95 -15.86 -1.41
C ILE A 118 -1.45 -14.94 -0.33
N GLU A 119 -0.65 -15.45 0.58
CA GLU A 119 0.01 -14.64 1.61
C GLU A 119 1.50 -14.49 1.30
N ILE A 120 1.97 -13.24 1.33
CA ILE A 120 3.39 -12.90 1.27
C ILE A 120 3.74 -12.27 2.62
N PRO A 121 4.22 -13.06 3.61
CA PRO A 121 4.42 -12.59 4.99
C PRO A 121 5.29 -11.35 5.10
N SER A 122 6.30 -11.22 4.25
CA SER A 122 7.13 -10.02 4.22
C SER A 122 6.31 -8.77 3.85
N PHE A 123 5.48 -8.82 2.80
CA PHE A 123 4.63 -7.68 2.45
C PHE A 123 3.62 -7.35 3.54
N LYS A 124 3.00 -8.36 4.17
CA LYS A 124 2.14 -8.15 5.33
C LYS A 124 2.88 -7.42 6.45
N GLN A 125 4.10 -7.83 6.76
CA GLN A 125 4.95 -7.17 7.76
C GLN A 125 5.28 -5.71 7.36
N ASP A 126 5.62 -5.49 6.10
CA ASP A 126 6.03 -4.17 5.60
C ASP A 126 4.87 -3.18 5.61
N PHE A 127 3.70 -3.56 5.08
CA PHE A 127 2.51 -2.70 5.10
C PHE A 127 1.98 -2.49 6.53
N THR A 128 2.14 -3.47 7.42
CA THR A 128 1.89 -3.27 8.85
C THR A 128 2.79 -2.19 9.44
N TYR A 129 4.08 -2.21 9.10
CA TYR A 129 5.03 -1.20 9.56
C TYR A 129 4.70 0.19 9.03
N LEU A 130 4.36 0.32 7.74
CA LEU A 130 3.95 1.58 7.12
C LEU A 130 2.75 2.20 7.85
N ILE A 131 1.70 1.41 8.09
CA ILE A 131 0.49 1.84 8.78
C ILE A 131 0.81 2.26 10.22
N ILE A 132 1.59 1.47 10.98
CA ILE A 132 1.96 1.81 12.36
C ILE A 132 2.78 3.10 12.41
N GLN A 133 3.73 3.32 11.49
CA GLN A 133 4.52 4.55 11.45
C GLN A 133 3.68 5.78 11.11
N PHE A 134 2.69 5.63 10.23
CA PHE A 134 1.72 6.69 9.98
C PHE A 134 0.91 6.99 11.25
N LEU A 135 0.29 5.97 11.86
CA LEU A 135 -0.54 6.12 13.06
C LEU A 135 0.25 6.72 14.24
N THR A 136 1.53 6.36 14.37
CA THR A 136 2.44 6.97 15.37
C THR A 136 2.58 8.47 15.12
N THR A 137 2.84 8.86 13.87
CA THR A 137 3.00 10.26 13.48
C THR A 137 1.68 11.03 13.64
N PHE A 138 0.57 10.44 13.20
CA PHE A 138 -0.77 10.98 13.37
C PHE A 138 -1.09 11.26 14.84
N TYR A 139 -0.85 10.28 15.73
CA TYR A 139 -1.09 10.43 17.17
C TYR A 139 -0.26 11.56 17.79
N ILE A 140 1.02 11.68 17.42
CA ILE A 140 1.88 12.76 17.90
C ILE A 140 1.30 14.11 17.50
N LEU A 141 1.02 14.29 16.20
CA LEU A 141 0.50 15.55 15.66
C LEU A 141 -0.86 15.91 16.29
N TYR A 142 -1.74 14.91 16.45
CA TYR A 142 -3.06 15.09 17.06
C TYR A 142 -2.97 15.49 18.53
N SER A 143 -2.06 14.87 19.29
CA SER A 143 -1.93 15.12 20.73
C SER A 143 -1.35 16.49 21.02
N THR A 144 -0.42 16.95 20.18
CA THR A 144 0.27 18.23 20.36
C THR A 144 -0.54 19.43 19.87
N GLU A 145 -1.44 19.25 18.91
CA GLU A 145 -2.44 20.26 18.52
C GLU A 145 -3.44 20.57 19.64
N ASN A 146 -3.76 19.57 20.46
CA ASN A 146 -4.70 19.70 21.59
C ASN A 146 -4.01 20.10 22.92
N SER A 147 -2.71 20.40 22.92
CA SER A 147 -1.96 20.80 24.12
C SER A 147 -1.75 22.31 24.20
N SER A 148 -2.00 22.91 25.36
CA SER A 148 -1.96 24.36 25.58
C SER A 148 -0.59 25.03 25.38
N ASN A 149 0.51 24.26 25.26
CA ASN A 149 1.88 24.77 25.35
C ASN A 149 2.78 24.51 24.13
N GLY A 150 2.29 24.00 22.99
CA GLY A 150 3.19 23.53 21.92
C GLY A 150 2.85 23.98 20.50
N LYS A 151 3.65 24.90 19.93
CA LYS A 151 3.83 24.96 18.47
C LYS A 151 4.50 23.66 18.03
N THR A 152 3.70 22.67 17.62
CA THR A 152 4.21 21.42 17.05
C THR A 152 4.98 21.73 15.79
N ASN A 153 6.23 21.28 15.69
CA ASN A 153 6.94 21.34 14.42
C ASN A 153 6.46 20.19 13.52
N VAL A 154 5.30 20.38 12.89
CA VAL A 154 4.65 19.40 11.99
C VAL A 154 5.64 18.87 10.97
N ASN A 155 6.34 19.77 10.29
CA ASN A 155 7.34 19.44 9.28
C ASN A 155 8.46 18.53 9.83
N MET A 156 8.91 18.73 11.07
CA MET A 156 9.90 17.85 11.69
C MET A 156 9.36 16.43 11.84
N HIS A 157 8.15 16.26 12.36
CA HIS A 157 7.55 14.93 12.55
C HIS A 157 7.28 14.22 11.22
N LEU A 158 6.80 14.94 10.20
CA LEU A 158 6.61 14.40 8.85
C LEU A 158 7.95 14.00 8.20
N LYS A 159 9.01 14.81 8.35
CA LYS A 159 10.36 14.46 7.87
C LYS A 159 10.89 13.21 8.57
N LEU A 160 10.66 13.08 9.88
CA LEU A 160 11.05 11.90 10.65
C LEU A 160 10.28 10.66 10.19
N TYR A 161 8.99 10.79 9.92
CA TYR A 161 8.17 9.72 9.35
C TYR A 161 8.75 9.22 8.01
N CYS A 162 8.95 10.11 7.03
CA CYS A 162 9.54 9.72 5.74
C CYS A 162 10.92 9.07 5.91
N LYS A 163 11.79 9.64 6.75
CA LYS A 163 13.14 9.08 7.01
C LYS A 163 13.08 7.68 7.64
N ARG A 164 12.14 7.42 8.55
CA ARG A 164 11.97 6.09 9.16
C ARG A 164 11.55 5.06 8.12
N ILE A 165 10.60 5.41 7.25
CA ILE A 165 10.15 4.56 6.16
C ILE A 165 11.28 4.28 5.17
N LEU A 166 11.98 5.32 4.70
CA LEU A 166 13.12 5.18 3.78
C LEU A 166 14.19 4.24 4.35
N ARG A 167 14.61 4.45 5.60
CA ARG A 167 15.58 3.56 6.27
C ARG A 167 15.09 2.12 6.36
N TYR A 168 13.80 1.92 6.62
CA TYR A 168 13.21 0.58 6.69
C TYR A 168 13.25 -0.12 5.32
N ILE A 169 12.89 0.59 4.25
CA ILE A 169 12.91 0.08 2.87
C ILE A 169 14.35 -0.19 2.43
N GLU A 170 15.28 0.72 2.68
CA GLU A 170 16.71 0.54 2.40
C GLU A 170 17.25 -0.72 3.07
N LYS A 171 16.89 -0.94 4.34
CA LYS A 171 17.26 -2.16 5.07
C LYS A 171 16.63 -3.40 4.44
N ARG A 172 15.37 -3.35 3.99
CA ARG A 172 14.72 -4.48 3.29
C ARG A 172 15.44 -4.82 1.99
N ILE A 173 15.72 -3.82 1.15
CA ILE A 173 16.46 -4.00 -0.10
C ILE A 173 17.87 -4.52 0.16
N TYR A 174 18.56 -3.98 1.17
CA TYR A 174 19.92 -4.39 1.54
C TYR A 174 19.98 -5.84 2.03
N ASN A 175 19.06 -6.24 2.91
CA ASN A 175 18.94 -7.63 3.37
C ASN A 175 18.52 -8.59 2.24
N ASN A 176 18.00 -8.03 1.14
CA ASN A 176 17.75 -8.70 -0.13
C ASN A 176 16.90 -9.98 -0.04
N THR A 177 16.03 -10.11 0.97
CA THR A 177 15.28 -11.34 1.21
C THR A 177 13.80 -11.04 1.40
N ILE A 178 12.95 -11.84 0.75
CA ILE A 178 11.50 -11.85 0.94
C ILE A 178 11.03 -13.28 1.26
N THR A 179 10.10 -13.41 2.19
CA THR A 179 9.46 -14.67 2.57
C THR A 179 8.10 -14.78 1.89
N ILE A 180 7.84 -15.94 1.30
CA ILE A 180 6.63 -16.29 0.54
C ILE A 180 6.11 -17.62 1.08
N ILE A 181 4.79 -17.72 1.25
CA ILE A 181 4.12 -19.00 1.55
C ILE A 181 3.45 -19.46 0.26
N ASN A 182 3.84 -20.64 -0.23
CA ASN A 182 3.21 -21.26 -1.40
C ASN A 182 1.94 -22.03 -1.00
N SER A 183 1.18 -22.48 -2.00
CA SER A 183 -0.01 -23.33 -1.91
C SER A 183 0.05 -24.49 -0.89
N ASN A 184 1.21 -25.08 -0.66
CA ASN A 184 1.39 -26.22 0.26
C ASN A 184 1.93 -25.80 1.64
N ASP A 185 1.73 -24.55 2.03
CA ASP A 185 2.29 -23.93 3.25
C ASP A 185 3.83 -23.97 3.34
N VAL A 186 4.50 -24.26 2.22
CA VAL A 186 5.97 -24.27 2.13
C VAL A 186 6.47 -22.83 2.15
N ILE A 187 7.21 -22.51 3.23
CA ILE A 187 7.88 -21.23 3.40
C ILE A 187 9.14 -21.20 2.52
N ASN A 188 9.17 -20.27 1.58
CA ASN A 188 10.32 -20.02 0.72
C ASN A 188 10.87 -18.62 0.97
N ASN A 189 12.19 -18.53 1.10
CA ASN A 189 12.91 -17.28 1.06
C ASN A 189 13.45 -17.06 -0.35
N ALA A 190 13.23 -15.86 -0.89
CA ALA A 190 13.65 -15.50 -2.22
C ALA A 190 14.36 -14.15 -2.22
N GLU A 191 15.29 -13.97 -3.15
CA GLU A 191 16.03 -12.72 -3.26
C GLU A 191 15.17 -11.62 -3.88
N ILE A 192 15.28 -10.37 -3.40
CA ILE A 192 14.60 -9.21 -4.00
C ILE A 192 15.32 -8.78 -5.30
N LEU A 193 16.64 -8.79 -5.28
CA LEU A 193 17.57 -8.44 -6.34
C LEU A 193 18.54 -9.62 -6.58
N LYS A 194 18.85 -9.91 -7.84
CA LYS A 194 19.85 -10.89 -8.27
C LYS A 194 21.08 -10.20 -8.83
N LYS A 195 22.27 -10.73 -8.53
CA LYS A 195 23.54 -10.26 -9.12
C LYS A 195 23.83 -11.00 -10.44
N LYS A 196 24.00 -10.27 -11.54
CA LYS A 196 24.39 -10.81 -12.85
C LYS A 196 25.50 -9.93 -13.46
N LYS A 197 26.64 -10.54 -13.81
CA LYS A 197 27.81 -9.83 -14.37
C LYS A 197 28.21 -8.59 -13.55
N GLY A 198 28.24 -8.72 -12.22
CA GLY A 198 28.59 -7.63 -11.30
C GLY A 198 27.51 -6.55 -11.09
N LYS A 199 26.38 -6.60 -11.80
CA LYS A 199 25.25 -5.66 -11.66
C LYS A 199 24.07 -6.30 -10.93
N LEU A 200 23.30 -5.49 -10.20
CA LEU A 200 22.08 -5.93 -9.50
C LEU A 200 20.85 -5.72 -10.40
N PHE A 201 19.98 -6.71 -10.45
CA PHE A 201 18.74 -6.70 -11.22
C PHE A 201 17.57 -7.15 -10.36
N PRO A 202 16.38 -6.56 -10.50
CA PRO A 202 15.17 -7.07 -9.86
C PRO A 202 14.94 -8.54 -10.18
N ASN A 203 14.69 -9.33 -9.14
CA ASN A 203 14.45 -10.75 -9.28
C ASN A 203 12.98 -10.99 -9.67
N VAL A 204 12.77 -11.93 -10.59
CA VAL A 204 11.45 -12.46 -10.91
C VAL A 204 11.32 -13.82 -10.22
N ILE A 205 10.38 -13.90 -9.27
CA ILE A 205 10.13 -15.08 -8.45
C ILE A 205 8.83 -15.73 -8.93
N THR A 206 8.79 -17.05 -8.93
CA THR A 206 7.57 -17.80 -9.22
C THR A 206 6.85 -18.13 -7.91
N ILE A 207 5.59 -17.76 -7.81
CA ILE A 207 4.70 -18.10 -6.69
C ILE A 207 3.70 -19.13 -7.19
N LYS A 208 3.54 -20.20 -6.40
CA LYS A 208 2.55 -21.24 -6.65
C LYS A 208 1.32 -20.98 -5.77
N TYR A 209 0.13 -21.11 -6.36
CA TYR A 209 -1.12 -20.87 -5.65
C TYR A 209 -2.28 -21.69 -6.22
N HIS A 210 -3.30 -21.86 -5.39
CA HIS A 210 -4.61 -22.33 -5.82
C HIS A 210 -5.57 -21.15 -5.89
N ARG A 211 -6.32 -21.05 -6.99
CA ARG A 211 -7.36 -20.01 -7.11
C ARG A 211 -8.57 -20.36 -6.24
N ASN A 212 -8.93 -21.64 -6.16
CA ASN A 212 -10.00 -22.21 -5.34
C ASN A 212 -9.51 -23.55 -4.75
N GLU A 213 -10.19 -24.06 -3.71
CA GLU A 213 -9.87 -25.32 -3.02
C GLU A 213 -9.77 -26.55 -3.95
N ASN A 214 -10.49 -26.54 -5.07
CA ASN A 214 -10.51 -27.62 -6.05
C ASN A 214 -9.76 -27.31 -7.36
N ASP A 215 -9.04 -26.18 -7.46
CA ASP A 215 -8.35 -25.79 -8.70
C ASP A 215 -6.92 -26.39 -8.77
N ARG A 216 -6.44 -26.65 -9.98
CA ARG A 216 -5.06 -27.09 -10.19
C ARG A 216 -4.09 -26.00 -9.72
N GLU A 217 -2.94 -26.42 -9.17
CA GLU A 217 -1.87 -25.49 -8.78
C GLU A 217 -1.45 -24.65 -10.00
N ARG A 218 -1.49 -23.32 -9.85
CA ARG A 218 -1.06 -22.36 -10.87
C ARG A 218 0.21 -21.68 -10.41
N SER A 219 0.96 -21.16 -11.37
CA SER A 219 2.15 -20.36 -11.11
C SER A 219 1.99 -18.95 -11.65
N MET A 220 2.45 -17.97 -10.88
CA MET A 220 2.52 -16.58 -11.27
C MET A 220 3.89 -15.99 -10.96
N LYS A 221 4.24 -14.93 -11.69
CA LYS A 221 5.51 -14.22 -11.49
C LYS A 221 5.32 -13.03 -10.55
N LEU A 222 6.24 -12.85 -9.62
CA LEU A 222 6.33 -11.69 -8.73
C LEU A 222 7.67 -11.00 -8.93
N ILE A 223 7.66 -9.67 -8.96
CA ILE A 223 8.87 -8.84 -8.93
C ILE A 223 8.82 -8.00 -7.65
N PRO A 224 9.37 -8.49 -6.52
CA PRO A 224 9.19 -7.82 -5.23
C PRO A 224 9.74 -6.41 -5.20
N TYR A 225 10.82 -6.18 -5.94
CA TYR A 225 11.47 -4.88 -6.02
C TYR A 225 10.52 -3.77 -6.48
N LEU A 226 9.47 -4.04 -7.26
CA LEU A 226 8.51 -3.01 -7.68
C LEU A 226 7.83 -2.32 -6.49
N ILE A 227 7.43 -3.08 -5.48
CA ILE A 227 6.82 -2.53 -4.26
C ILE A 227 7.81 -1.60 -3.55
N TYR A 228 9.05 -2.07 -3.35
CA TYR A 228 10.05 -1.34 -2.59
C TYR A 228 10.60 -0.13 -3.34
N GLY A 229 10.75 -0.24 -4.67
CA GLY A 229 11.13 0.86 -5.54
C GLY A 229 10.10 1.98 -5.49
N ASP A 230 8.83 1.63 -5.69
CA ASP A 230 7.74 2.61 -5.63
C ASP A 230 7.63 3.26 -4.24
N LEU A 231 7.76 2.48 -3.14
CA LEU A 231 7.76 3.04 -1.79
C LEU A 231 8.94 4.01 -1.61
N TYR A 232 10.13 3.63 -2.05
CA TYR A 232 11.32 4.47 -1.92
C TYR A 232 11.14 5.80 -2.66
N ASP A 233 10.63 5.75 -3.89
CA ASP A 233 10.43 6.93 -4.73
C ASP A 233 9.37 7.86 -4.13
N VAL A 234 8.23 7.33 -3.70
CA VAL A 234 7.16 8.08 -3.02
C VAL A 234 7.69 8.78 -1.78
N PHE A 235 8.33 8.06 -0.86
CA PHE A 235 8.77 8.64 0.40
C PHE A 235 9.97 9.59 0.22
N SER A 236 10.77 9.40 -0.82
CA SER A 236 11.83 10.33 -1.21
C SER A 236 11.25 11.62 -1.79
N TYR A 237 10.24 11.52 -2.65
CA TYR A 237 9.50 12.65 -3.19
C TYR A 237 8.83 13.45 -2.06
N ASN A 238 8.10 12.78 -1.18
CA ASN A 238 7.46 13.40 -0.02
C ASN A 238 8.47 14.11 0.90
N LEU A 239 9.62 13.49 1.16
CA LEU A 239 10.69 14.10 1.95
C LEU A 239 11.26 15.36 1.28
N ASN A 240 11.32 15.39 -0.06
CA ASN A 240 11.77 16.55 -0.81
C ASN A 240 10.73 17.68 -0.78
N LEU A 241 9.44 17.40 -0.94
CA LEU A 241 8.37 18.41 -0.81
C LEU A 241 8.39 19.08 0.59
N LEU A 242 8.66 18.31 1.64
CA LEU A 242 8.80 18.84 3.00
C LEU A 242 9.99 19.79 3.19
N LYS A 243 10.91 19.91 2.23
CA LYS A 243 12.02 20.89 2.30
C LYS A 243 11.57 22.29 1.89
N SER A 244 10.61 22.41 0.98
CA SER A 244 10.13 23.68 0.42
C SER A 244 8.88 24.21 1.14
N ASP A 245 8.02 23.33 1.67
CA ASP A 245 6.69 23.74 2.11
C ASP A 245 6.49 23.74 3.64
N LYS A 246 5.67 24.66 4.12
CA LYS A 246 5.08 24.61 5.47
C LYS A 246 3.74 23.89 5.39
N ILE A 247 3.66 22.71 6.00
CA ILE A 247 2.43 21.93 6.09
C ILE A 247 1.77 22.19 7.44
N SER A 248 0.45 22.41 7.43
CA SER A 248 -0.35 22.53 8.65
C SER A 248 -0.80 21.16 9.16
N THR A 249 -0.98 21.02 10.47
CA THR A 249 -1.56 19.81 11.07
C THR A 249 -2.93 19.51 10.49
N ASP A 250 -3.75 20.54 10.32
CA ASP A 250 -5.08 20.48 9.75
C ASP A 250 -5.13 19.75 8.41
N THR A 251 -4.22 20.07 7.51
CA THR A 251 -4.13 19.44 6.18
C THR A 251 -3.87 17.94 6.27
N ILE A 252 -3.17 17.48 7.32
CA ILE A 252 -2.80 16.09 7.50
C ILE A 252 -3.85 15.32 8.29
N ILE A 253 -4.40 15.92 9.35
CA ILE A 253 -5.23 15.20 10.31
C ILE A 253 -6.71 15.25 9.94
N LYS A 254 -7.23 16.44 9.61
CA LYS A 254 -8.66 16.65 9.41
C LYS A 254 -9.27 15.74 8.36
N PRO A 255 -8.62 15.43 7.21
CA PRO A 255 -9.20 14.52 6.23
C PRO A 255 -9.54 13.14 6.82
N TYR A 256 -8.70 12.60 7.71
CA TYR A 256 -8.92 11.28 8.29
C TYR A 256 -9.96 11.28 9.42
N ILE A 257 -10.01 12.35 10.22
CA ILE A 257 -10.98 12.47 11.32
C ILE A 257 -12.37 12.78 10.78
N ASN A 258 -12.48 13.77 9.89
CA ASN A 258 -13.77 14.22 9.37
C ASN A 258 -14.49 13.12 8.58
N ASN A 259 -13.72 12.26 7.92
CA ASN A 259 -14.23 11.10 7.18
C ASN A 259 -14.29 9.82 8.04
N GLN A 260 -14.12 9.93 9.36
CA GLN A 260 -14.21 8.83 10.32
C GLN A 260 -13.32 7.63 9.97
N ILE A 261 -12.19 7.88 9.31
CA ILE A 261 -11.18 6.86 9.01
C ILE A 261 -10.43 6.52 10.29
N ILE A 262 -10.01 7.55 11.05
CA ILE A 262 -9.34 7.40 12.34
C ILE A 262 -10.18 8.12 13.39
N ASN A 263 -10.56 7.40 14.44
CA ASN A 263 -11.43 7.90 15.51
C ASN A 263 -10.76 7.73 16.88
N LYS A 264 -11.21 8.49 17.88
CA LYS A 264 -10.89 8.24 19.29
C LYS A 264 -11.73 7.09 19.84
N GLY A 265 -11.17 6.36 20.79
CA GLY A 265 -11.84 5.24 21.48
C GLY A 265 -11.47 3.88 20.89
N SER A 266 -11.96 2.81 21.53
CA SER A 266 -11.44 1.44 21.38
C SER A 266 -12.36 0.48 20.64
N LYS A 267 -13.33 0.95 19.84
CA LYS A 267 -14.26 0.07 19.11
C LYS A 267 -13.57 -0.62 17.93
N ILE A 268 -12.84 -1.69 18.22
CA ILE A 268 -12.17 -2.52 17.23
C ILE A 268 -13.20 -3.44 16.56
N GLN A 269 -13.22 -3.47 15.23
CA GLN A 269 -13.96 -4.47 14.46
C GLN A 269 -12.96 -5.37 13.74
N GLU A 270 -13.24 -6.67 13.73
CA GLU A 270 -12.61 -7.58 12.77
C GLU A 270 -13.04 -7.15 11.36
N PHE A 271 -12.13 -7.22 10.39
CA PHE A 271 -12.38 -6.75 9.04
C PHE A 271 -11.82 -7.72 8.01
N ASN A 272 -12.67 -8.07 7.04
CA ASN A 272 -12.30 -8.73 5.81
C ASN A 272 -12.67 -7.85 4.60
N ILE A 273 -11.77 -7.71 3.62
CA ILE A 273 -12.06 -6.92 2.42
C ILE A 273 -13.26 -7.44 1.62
N SER A 274 -13.60 -8.73 1.77
CA SER A 274 -14.81 -9.32 1.16
C SER A 274 -16.11 -8.72 1.69
N GLU A 275 -16.07 -7.97 2.79
CA GLU A 275 -17.22 -7.21 3.31
C GLU A 275 -17.49 -5.92 2.51
N ILE A 276 -16.55 -5.49 1.67
CA ILE A 276 -16.75 -4.35 0.76
C ILE A 276 -17.52 -4.86 -0.46
N LYS A 277 -18.69 -4.25 -0.72
CA LYS A 277 -19.47 -4.53 -1.92
C LYS A 277 -18.94 -3.67 -3.06
N ILE A 278 -18.91 -4.21 -4.28
CA ILE A 278 -18.46 -3.46 -5.45
C ILE A 278 -19.34 -2.22 -5.72
N ASP A 279 -20.63 -2.28 -5.36
CA ASP A 279 -21.54 -1.15 -5.47
C ASP A 279 -21.17 0.00 -4.51
N ASP A 280 -20.42 -0.29 -3.43
CA ASP A 280 -19.85 0.75 -2.56
C ASP A 280 -18.67 1.47 -3.23
N LEU A 281 -18.16 1.01 -4.38
CA LEU A 281 -16.92 1.49 -5.01
C LEU A 281 -17.11 2.24 -6.34
N LEU A 282 -18.27 2.10 -6.98
CA LEU A 282 -18.55 2.64 -8.32
C LEU A 282 -19.22 4.01 -8.25
#